data_AF-A0A176QFN2-F1
#
_entry.id   AF-A0A176QFN2-F1
#
_cell.length_a   1.000
_cell.length_b   1.000
_cell.length_c   1.000
_cell.angle_alpha   90.00
_cell.angle_beta   90.00
_cell.angle_gamma   90.00
#
_symmetry.space_group_name_H-M   'P 1'
#
loop_
_entity.id
_entity.type
_entity.pdbx_description
1 polymer ?
#
loop_
_entity_poly.entity_id
_entity_poly.type
_entity_poly.pdbx_seq_one_letter_code
_entity_poly.pdbx_strand_id
1 'polypeptide(L)'
;MGVKFTNQYKGASRWGNAKNWDNTARAVGVPVYSRPKAGDVAVREGGTFGHVAFVTKVNANGTFEVDEYNYGGGSRYSHRTTSVGTANSQFSSFIRFR
;
A
#
# COMPACT_ATOMS: atom_id res chain seq x y z
N MET A 1 12.07 4.65 8.04
CA MET A 1 10.78 5.09 8.63
C MET A 1 10.49 4.24 9.85
N GLY A 2 10.19 4.84 11.01
CA GLY A 2 10.11 4.18 12.32
C GLY A 2 8.70 4.16 12.93
N VAL A 3 7.65 4.12 12.11
CA VAL A 3 6.28 4.07 12.60
C VAL A 3 6.03 2.68 13.19
N LYS A 4 5.76 2.61 14.50
CA LYS A 4 5.31 1.38 15.15
C LYS A 4 3.89 1.06 14.69
N PHE A 5 3.79 0.28 13.61
CA PHE A 5 2.51 -0.17 13.06
C PHE A 5 2.10 -1.49 13.72
N THR A 6 0.84 -1.55 14.16
CA THR A 6 0.17 -2.79 14.58
C THR A 6 -1.17 -2.87 13.85
N ASN A 7 -1.81 -4.04 13.85
CA ASN A 7 -3.14 -4.17 13.26
C ASN A 7 -4.20 -3.30 13.98
N GLN A 8 -3.86 -2.73 15.15
CA GLN A 8 -4.66 -1.79 15.94
C GLN A 8 -4.15 -0.34 15.87
N TYR A 9 -3.28 -0.03 14.90
CA TYR A 9 -2.66 1.29 14.78
C TYR A 9 -3.73 2.40 14.77
N LYS A 10 -3.51 3.44 15.60
CA LYS A 10 -4.45 4.53 15.90
C LYS A 10 -5.82 4.10 16.46
N GLY A 11 -5.87 3.01 17.23
CA GLY A 11 -7.11 2.58 17.90
C GLY A 11 -8.14 1.96 16.97
N ALA A 12 -7.76 1.61 15.74
CA ALA A 12 -8.59 0.77 14.89
C ALA A 12 -8.82 -0.57 15.58
N SER A 13 -10.05 -1.11 15.52
CA SER A 13 -10.33 -2.46 16.02
C SER A 13 -9.43 -3.49 15.33
N ARG A 14 -9.35 -3.44 13.98
CA ARG A 14 -8.37 -4.11 13.11
C ARG A 14 -8.23 -3.38 11.76
N TRP A 15 -7.02 -3.21 11.23
CA TRP A 15 -6.79 -2.78 9.83
C TRP A 15 -7.15 -3.88 8.82
N GLY A 16 -6.98 -5.14 9.22
CA GLY A 16 -7.52 -6.30 8.52
C GLY A 16 -6.87 -6.56 7.16
N ASN A 17 -7.68 -6.99 6.19
CA ASN A 17 -7.22 -7.32 4.84
C ASN A 17 -6.74 -6.09 4.08
N ALA A 18 -5.73 -6.23 3.22
CA ALA A 18 -5.12 -5.15 2.46
C ALA A 18 -6.15 -4.30 1.69
N LYS A 19 -7.17 -4.91 1.10
CA LYS A 19 -8.28 -4.21 0.41
C LYS A 19 -9.10 -3.25 1.28
N ASN A 20 -8.94 -3.29 2.61
CA ASN A 20 -9.64 -2.42 3.55
C ASN A 20 -8.71 -1.40 4.23
N TRP A 21 -7.41 -1.42 3.93
CA TRP A 21 -6.44 -0.57 4.63
C TRP A 21 -6.64 0.90 4.32
N ASP A 22 -7.04 1.25 3.10
CA ASP A 22 -7.33 2.62 2.72
C ASP A 22 -8.58 3.15 3.45
N ASN A 23 -9.63 2.34 3.56
CA ASN A 23 -10.84 2.65 4.33
C ASN A 23 -10.54 2.82 5.81
N THR A 24 -9.74 1.92 6.38
CA THR A 24 -9.32 2.01 7.79
C THR A 24 -8.45 3.24 8.02
N ALA A 25 -7.50 3.51 7.13
CA ALA A 25 -6.64 4.69 7.19
C ALA A 25 -7.48 5.97 7.23
N ARG A 26 -8.46 6.13 6.34
CA ARG A 26 -9.39 7.27 6.37
C ARG A 26 -10.15 7.35 7.69
N ALA A 27 -10.67 6.23 8.19
CA ALA A 27 -11.42 6.18 9.44
C ALA A 27 -10.59 6.62 10.67
N VAL A 28 -9.29 6.30 10.70
CA VAL A 28 -8.39 6.70 11.81
C VAL A 28 -7.62 8.00 11.53
N GLY A 29 -8.04 8.77 10.51
CA GLY A 29 -7.44 10.07 10.18
C GLY A 29 -6.00 9.97 9.66
N VAL A 30 -5.64 8.87 9.01
CA VAL A 30 -4.42 8.75 8.21
C VAL A 30 -4.76 9.14 6.75
N PRO A 31 -4.07 10.13 6.16
CA PRO A 31 -4.33 10.56 4.79
C PRO A 31 -4.15 9.43 3.77
N VAL A 32 -5.08 9.35 2.83
CA VAL A 32 -5.00 8.48 1.65
C VAL A 32 -5.02 9.34 0.39
N TYR A 33 -4.11 9.07 -0.53
CA TYR A 33 -3.93 9.79 -1.78
C TYR A 33 -4.14 8.88 -2.98
N SER A 34 -4.41 9.48 -4.14
CA SER A 34 -4.46 8.81 -5.45
C SER A 34 -3.14 8.87 -6.21
N ARG A 35 -2.13 9.58 -5.67
CA ARG A 35 -0.79 9.72 -6.27
C ARG A 35 0.28 9.20 -5.32
N PRO A 36 1.23 8.38 -5.82
CA PRO A 36 2.28 7.81 -4.99
C PRO A 36 3.29 8.87 -4.53
N LYS A 37 3.90 8.63 -3.38
CA LYS A 37 5.14 9.27 -2.92
C LYS A 37 6.01 8.20 -2.26
N ALA A 38 7.32 8.36 -2.37
CA ALA A 38 8.26 7.53 -1.61
C ALA A 38 7.92 7.57 -0.12
N GLY A 39 7.81 6.40 0.50
CA GLY A 39 7.36 6.23 1.88
C GLY A 39 5.88 5.91 2.07
N ASP A 40 5.06 6.01 1.03
CA ASP A 40 3.65 5.63 1.11
C ASP A 40 3.49 4.10 1.12
N VAL A 41 2.38 3.62 1.70
CA VAL A 41 1.91 2.26 1.51
C VAL A 41 0.89 2.25 0.38
N ALA A 42 1.26 1.62 -0.74
CA ALA A 42 0.39 1.42 -1.89
C ALA A 42 -0.61 0.29 -1.60
N VAL A 43 -1.87 0.49 -1.98
CA VAL A 43 -2.98 -0.44 -1.73
C VAL A 43 -3.65 -0.83 -3.04
N ARG A 44 -3.86 -2.14 -3.19
CA ARG A 44 -4.64 -2.76 -4.26
C ARG A 44 -5.83 -3.48 -3.64
N GLU A 45 -7.02 -3.13 -4.05
CA GLU A 45 -8.25 -3.77 -3.54
C GLU A 45 -8.59 -5.08 -4.27
N GLY A 46 -8.08 -5.26 -5.48
CA GLY A 46 -8.31 -6.44 -6.30
C GLY A 46 -7.73 -7.73 -5.73
N GLY A 47 -8.50 -8.82 -5.81
CA GLY A 47 -8.21 -10.15 -5.27
C GLY A 47 -8.92 -10.43 -3.95
N THR A 48 -8.83 -11.68 -3.46
CA THR A 48 -9.54 -12.14 -2.25
C THR A 48 -9.22 -11.29 -1.01
N PHE A 49 -7.95 -10.91 -0.83
CA PHE A 49 -7.47 -10.15 0.33
C PHE A 49 -6.97 -8.74 -0.01
N GLY A 50 -6.92 -8.37 -1.30
CA GLY A 50 -6.15 -7.22 -1.77
C GLY A 50 -4.64 -7.43 -1.68
N HIS A 51 -3.87 -6.36 -1.82
CA HIS A 51 -2.42 -6.36 -1.62
C HIS A 51 -1.93 -4.98 -1.16
N VAL A 52 -0.84 -4.97 -0.39
CA VAL A 52 -0.14 -3.74 -0.03
C VAL A 52 1.34 -3.86 -0.34
N ALA A 53 1.95 -2.74 -0.71
CA ALA A 53 3.37 -2.64 -1.00
C ALA A 53 3.93 -1.31 -0.48
N PHE A 54 5.22 -1.26 -0.18
CA PHE A 54 5.88 -0.03 0.25
C PHE A 54 6.48 0.70 -0.95
N VAL A 55 6.11 1.96 -1.16
CA VAL A 55 6.65 2.77 -2.26
C VAL A 55 8.06 3.24 -1.90
N THR A 56 9.06 2.76 -2.62
CA THR A 56 10.46 3.13 -2.40
C THR A 56 10.85 4.38 -3.16
N LYS A 57 10.30 4.57 -4.37
CA LYS A 57 10.62 5.70 -5.25
C LYS A 57 9.50 5.99 -6.25
N VAL A 58 9.36 7.26 -6.65
CA VAL A 58 8.47 7.68 -7.74
C VAL A 58 9.32 8.22 -8.90
N ASN A 59 9.07 7.72 -10.10
CA ASN A 59 9.81 8.07 -11.31
C ASN A 59 9.17 9.25 -12.03
N ALA A 60 9.96 9.99 -12.80
CA ALA A 60 9.51 11.17 -13.53
C ALA A 60 8.42 10.86 -14.58
N ASN A 61 8.39 9.63 -15.10
CA ASN A 61 7.40 9.17 -16.07
C ASN A 61 6.04 8.75 -15.45
N GLY A 62 5.85 8.94 -14.14
CA GLY A 62 4.61 8.60 -13.43
C GLY A 62 4.52 7.15 -12.93
N THR A 63 5.52 6.31 -13.22
CA THR A 63 5.67 4.98 -12.57
C THR A 63 6.30 5.13 -11.18
N PHE A 64 6.29 4.07 -10.39
CA PHE A 64 6.91 4.02 -9.07
C PHE A 64 7.45 2.63 -8.75
N GLU A 65 8.46 2.58 -7.90
CA GLU A 65 9.08 1.36 -7.43
C GLU A 65 8.46 0.96 -6.08
N VAL A 66 8.30 -0.34 -5.87
CA VAL A 66 7.76 -0.89 -4.63
C VAL A 66 8.60 -2.04 -4.09
N ASP A 67 8.65 -2.12 -2.76
CA ASP A 67 9.06 -3.31 -2.02
C ASP A 67 7.81 -4.01 -1.51
N GLU A 68 7.65 -5.29 -1.85
CA GLU A 68 6.49 -6.08 -1.44
C GLU A 68 6.88 -7.52 -1.15
N TYR A 69 5.98 -8.22 -0.46
CA TYR A 69 6.15 -9.61 -0.07
C TYR A 69 4.89 -10.39 -0.49
N ASN A 70 5.08 -11.62 -0.98
CA ASN A 70 4.01 -12.50 -1.48
C ASN A 70 3.37 -12.08 -2.83
N TYR A 71 4.00 -11.18 -3.59
CA TYR A 71 3.56 -10.94 -4.97
C TYR A 71 3.82 -12.20 -5.82
N GLY A 72 2.77 -12.80 -6.39
CA GLY A 72 2.85 -14.05 -7.18
C GLY A 72 2.75 -15.35 -6.37
N GLY A 73 2.40 -15.31 -5.08
CA GLY A 73 2.05 -16.51 -4.29
C GLY A 73 3.24 -17.29 -3.71
N GLY A 74 4.48 -16.86 -3.95
CA GLY A 74 5.65 -17.35 -3.22
C GLY A 74 5.95 -16.40 -2.07
N SER A 75 6.07 -16.90 -0.84
CA SER A 75 6.55 -16.17 0.35
C SER A 75 7.94 -15.59 0.13
N ARG A 76 8.02 -14.55 -0.70
CA ARG A 76 9.23 -14.01 -1.29
C ARG A 76 9.09 -12.51 -1.36
N TYR A 77 10.22 -11.88 -1.10
CA TYR A 77 10.43 -10.48 -1.35
C TYR A 77 10.51 -10.25 -2.86
N SER A 78 9.90 -9.16 -3.30
CA SER A 78 10.08 -8.66 -4.65
C SER A 78 10.19 -7.14 -4.63
N HIS A 79 11.08 -6.66 -5.49
CA HIS A 79 11.20 -5.24 -5.82
C HIS A 79 10.85 -5.06 -7.29
N ARG A 80 9.93 -4.16 -7.60
CA ARG A 80 9.54 -3.91 -9.00
C ARG A 80 9.00 -2.51 -9.25
N THR A 81 9.08 -2.10 -10.51
CA THR A 81 8.39 -0.92 -11.01
C THR A 81 6.94 -1.23 -11.38
N THR A 82 6.04 -0.33 -11.03
CA THR A 82 4.61 -0.41 -11.32
C THR A 82 4.01 0.98 -11.57
N SER A 83 2.71 1.05 -11.83
CA SER A 83 1.98 2.27 -12.12
C SER A 83 0.65 2.32 -11.38
N VAL A 84 0.06 3.51 -11.37
CA VAL A 84 -1.26 3.73 -10.78
C VAL A 84 -2.31 3.04 -11.65
N GLY A 85 -3.17 2.25 -11.02
CA GLY A 85 -4.25 1.54 -11.72
C GLY A 85 -4.86 0.44 -10.87
N THR A 86 -5.82 -0.28 -11.44
CA THR A 86 -6.62 -1.30 -10.75
C THR A 86 -6.28 -2.73 -11.17
N ALA A 87 -5.34 -2.92 -12.12
CA ALA A 87 -4.90 -4.24 -12.52
C ALA A 87 -4.21 -4.97 -11.35
N ASN A 88 -4.12 -6.29 -11.42
CA ASN A 88 -3.47 -7.11 -10.38
C ASN A 88 -1.99 -6.75 -10.17
N SER A 89 -1.31 -6.15 -11.15
CA SER A 89 0.06 -5.66 -11.00
C SER A 89 0.15 -4.23 -10.46
N GLN A 90 -0.96 -3.52 -10.32
CA GLN A 90 -1.01 -2.07 -10.04
C GLN A 90 -1.60 -1.76 -8.67
N PHE A 91 -1.53 -0.48 -8.28
CA PHE A 91 -2.11 0.04 -7.04
C PHE A 91 -2.88 1.34 -7.31
N SER A 92 -3.99 1.53 -6.59
CA SER A 92 -4.91 2.66 -6.83
C SER A 92 -4.94 3.68 -5.69
N SER A 93 -4.54 3.27 -4.48
CA SER A 93 -4.60 4.09 -3.27
C SER A 93 -3.25 4.11 -2.56
N PHE A 94 -2.88 5.24 -1.95
CA PHE A 94 -1.59 5.44 -1.29
C PHE A 94 -1.78 6.02 0.10
N ILE A 95 -1.50 5.24 1.13
CA ILE A 95 -1.61 5.62 2.53
C ILE A 95 -0.33 6.31 2.96
N ARG A 96 -0.43 7.53 3.48
CA ARG A 96 0.72 8.31 3.93
C ARG A 96 0.76 8.43 5.45
N PHE A 97 1.65 7.67 6.06
CA PHE A 97 1.99 7.84 7.46
C PHE A 97 2.89 9.07 7.62
N ARG A 98 2.63 9.88 8.65
CA ARG A 98 3.47 11.02 9.04
C ARG A 98 4.41 10.61 10.17
#